data_AF-A0A1N6NU31-F1
#
_entry.id   AF-A0A1N6NU31-F1
#
_cell.length_a   1.000
_cell.length_b   1.000
_cell.length_c   1.000
_cell.angle_alpha   90.00
_cell.angle_beta   90.00
_cell.angle_gamma   90.00
#
_symmetry.space_group_name_H-M   'P 1'
#
loop_
_entity.id
_entity.type
_entity.pdbx_description
1 polymer ?
#
loop_
_entity_poly.entity_id
_entity_poly.type
_entity_poly.pdbx_seq_one_letter_code
_entity_poly.pdbx_strand_id
1 'polypeptide(L)' 'MRRFLAPRPAPSDASAISVLLAKDELRRLDEEREKMAAVIARVAPRRSTIVETELKRLTKRRVELVAAIARSTPRSSSR' A
#
# COMPACT_ATOMS: atom_id res chain seq x y z
N MET A 1 -9.11 -26.85 -31.79
CA MET A 1 -9.22 -26.49 -30.36
C MET A 1 -9.20 -24.96 -30.23
N ARG A 2 -10.37 -24.32 -30.08
CA ARG A 2 -10.50 -22.87 -29.92
C ARG A 2 -10.10 -22.47 -28.50
N ARG A 3 -8.95 -21.82 -28.34
CA ARG A 3 -8.54 -21.18 -27.09
C ARG A 3 -9.42 -19.95 -26.89
N PHE A 4 -10.29 -19.99 -25.88
CA PHE A 4 -11.06 -18.84 -25.41
C PHE A 4 -10.08 -17.77 -24.89
N LEU A 5 -9.82 -16.75 -25.69
CA LEU A 5 -9.26 -15.48 -25.22
C LEU A 5 -10.34 -14.82 -24.37
N ALA A 6 -10.34 -15.08 -23.07
CA ALA A 6 -11.15 -14.34 -22.13
C ALA A 6 -10.84 -12.84 -22.31
N PRO A 7 -11.83 -11.96 -22.51
CA PRO A 7 -11.59 -10.53 -22.63
C PRO A 7 -11.04 -10.05 -21.29
N ARG A 8 -9.74 -9.71 -21.26
CA ARG A 8 -9.18 -8.97 -20.13
C ARG A 8 -9.90 -7.62 -20.10
N PRO A 9 -10.58 -7.25 -19.01
CA PRO A 9 -11.16 -5.92 -18.91
C PRO A 9 -10.02 -4.91 -19.07
N ALA A 10 -10.17 -4.00 -20.02
CA ALA A 10 -9.25 -2.88 -20.16
C ALA A 10 -9.21 -2.14 -18.81
N PRO A 11 -8.03 -1.72 -18.32
CA PRO A 11 -7.97 -0.86 -17.15
C PRO A 11 -8.81 0.38 -17.45
N SER A 12 -9.95 0.51 -16.79
CA SER A 12 -10.80 1.69 -16.94
C SER A 12 -10.05 2.90 -16.36
N ASP A 13 -10.36 4.11 -16.83
CA ASP A 13 -9.75 5.33 -16.30
C ASP A 13 -9.94 5.45 -14.77
N ALA A 14 -11.05 4.91 -14.25
CA ALA A 14 -11.31 4.77 -12.82
C ALA A 14 -10.27 3.90 -12.08
N SER A 15 -9.72 2.86 -12.73
CA SER A 15 -8.65 2.02 -12.16
C SER A 15 -7.31 2.78 -12.07
N ALA A 16 -6.97 3.59 -13.08
CA ALA A 16 -5.75 4.40 -13.07
C ALA A 16 -5.82 5.51 -12.01
N ILE A 17 -6.97 6.18 -11.90
CA ILE A 17 -7.22 7.19 -10.86
C ILE A 17 -7.15 6.56 -9.46
N SER A 18 -7.75 5.38 -9.28
CA SER A 18 -7.70 4.64 -8.00
C SER A 18 -6.27 4.26 -7.60
N VAL A 19 -5.42 3.89 -8.56
CA VAL A 19 -4.00 3.61 -8.31
C VAL A 19 -3.22 4.86 -7.92
N LEU A 20 -3.49 6.01 -8.55
CA LEU A 20 -2.86 7.28 -8.17
C LEU A 20 -3.24 7.71 -6.76
N LEU A 21 -4.53 7.64 -6.41
CA LEU A 21 -5.02 7.94 -5.05
C LEU A 21 -4.40 6.99 -4.01
N ALA A 22 -4.31 5.70 -4.32
CA ALA A 22 -3.69 4.72 -3.43
C ALA A 22 -2.18 4.95 -3.23
N LYS A 23 -1.47 5.47 -4.25
CA LYS A 23 -0.05 5.84 -4.11
C LYS A 23 0.14 7.06 -3.20
N ASP A 24 -0.74 8.05 -3.29
CA ASP A 24 -0.72 9.21 -2.39
C ASP A 24 -1.04 8.82 -0.94
N GLU A 25 -2.04 7.94 -0.74
CA GLU A 25 -2.34 7.38 0.59
C GLU A 25 -1.15 6.58 1.14
N LEU A 26 -0.48 5.79 0.30
CA LEU A 26 0.72 5.05 0.69
C LEU A 26 1.86 5.96 1.13
N ARG A 27 2.10 7.07 0.42
CA ARG A 27 3.12 8.05 0.78
C ARG A 27 2.84 8.67 2.16
N ARG A 28 1.60 9.07 2.42
CA ARG A 28 1.21 9.64 3.74
C ARG A 28 1.40 8.64 4.88
N LEU A 29 1.04 7.37 4.65
CA LEU A 29 1.28 6.31 5.64
C LEU A 29 2.76 6.05 5.91
N ASP A 30 3.61 6.14 4.88
CA ASP A 30 5.05 6.02 5.05
C ASP A 30 5.63 7.18 5.87
N GLU A 31 5.19 8.41 5.62
CA GLU A 31 5.57 9.58 6.43
C GLU A 31 5.13 9.45 7.90
N GLU A 32 3.91 8.97 8.16
CA GLU A 32 3.42 8.74 9.53
C GLU A 32 4.20 7.63 10.23
N ARG A 33 4.51 6.54 9.51
CA ARG A 33 5.32 5.44 10.02
C ARG A 33 6.72 5.91 10.41
N GLU A 34 7.37 6.74 9.57
CA GLU A 34 8.68 7.30 9.86
C GLU A 34 8.67 8.21 11.09
N LYS A 35 7.68 9.10 11.19
CA LYS A 35 7.49 9.94 12.38
C LYS A 35 7.35 9.10 13.64
N MET A 36 6.55 8.05 13.60
CA MET A 36 6.31 7.21 14.77
C MET A 36 7.51 6.32 15.12
N ALA A 37 8.25 5.84 14.12
CA ALA A 37 9.53 5.16 14.34
C ALA A 37 10.56 6.08 15.01
N ALA A 38 10.63 7.35 14.59
CA ALA A 38 11.49 8.35 15.22
C ALA A 38 11.09 8.64 16.67
N VAL A 39 9.78 8.70 16.97
CA VAL A 39 9.26 8.82 18.34
C VAL A 39 9.66 7.60 19.17
N ILE A 40 9.49 6.38 18.66
CA ILE A 40 9.90 5.15 19.37
C ILE A 40 11.42 5.17 19.65
N ALA A 41 12.24 5.55 18.67
CA ALA A 41 13.68 5.65 18.85
C ALA A 41 14.05 6.66 19.96
N ARG A 42 13.33 7.78 20.04
CA ARG A 42 13.53 8.81 21.07
C ARG A 42 13.00 8.41 22.45
N VAL A 43 11.94 7.62 22.50
CA VAL A 43 11.27 7.17 23.72
C VAL A 43 11.78 5.80 24.18
N ALA A 44 12.71 5.17 23.45
CA ALA A 44 13.26 3.83 23.67
C ALA A 44 13.60 3.41 25.11
N PRO A 45 14.09 4.27 26.04
CA PRO A 45 14.25 3.87 27.44
C PRO A 45 12.91 3.59 28.18
N ARG A 46 11.77 3.99 27.61
CA ARG A 46 10.40 3.74 28.11
C ARG A 46 9.58 3.07 27.01
N ARG A 47 9.55 1.72 26.97
CA ARG A 47 8.67 0.99 26.04
C ARG A 47 7.23 1.46 26.17
N SER A 48 6.72 2.11 25.13
CA SER A 48 5.32 2.56 25.05
C SER A 48 4.54 1.61 24.16
N THR A 49 3.75 0.73 24.78
CA THR A 49 2.90 -0.26 24.11
C THR A 49 1.89 0.37 23.17
N ILE A 50 1.45 1.61 23.44
CA ILE A 50 0.52 2.37 22.59
C ILE A 50 1.19 2.71 21.26
N VAL A 51 2.40 3.27 21.29
CA VAL A 51 3.12 3.70 20.07
C VAL A 51 3.54 2.49 19.23
N GLU A 52 3.95 1.40 19.88
CA GLU A 52 4.25 0.13 19.19
C GLU A 52 3.01 -0.49 18.52
N THR A 53 1.84 -0.43 19.18
CA THR A 53 0.58 -0.94 18.62
C THR A 53 0.16 -0.14 17.41
N GLU A 54 0.29 1.18 17.48
CA GLU A 54 -0.05 2.06 16.37
C GLU A 54 0.91 1.87 15.18
N LEU A 55 2.21 1.66 15.44
CA LEU A 55 3.18 1.30 14.38
C LEU A 55 2.82 0.00 13.67
N LYS A 56 2.36 -1.01 14.41
CA LYS A 56 1.88 -2.27 13.81
C LYS A 56 0.65 -2.05 12.94
N ARG A 57 -0.29 -1.20 13.37
CA ARG A 57 -1.51 -0.87 12.58
C ARG A 57 -1.16 -0.18 11.28
N LEU A 58 -0.30 0.84 11.30
CA LEU A 58 0.15 1.53 10.08
C LEU A 58 0.87 0.57 9.13
N THR A 59 1.75 -0.29 9.68
CA THR A 59 2.47 -1.28 8.88
C THR A 59 1.52 -2.27 8.20
N LYS A 60 0.50 -2.74 8.91
CA LYS A 60 -0.52 -3.63 8.32
C LYS A 60 -1.27 -2.95 7.18
N ARG A 61 -1.72 -1.71 7.40
CA ARG A 61 -2.46 -0.93 6.39
C ARG A 61 -1.62 -0.64 5.14
N ARG A 62 -0.33 -0.38 5.32
CA ARG A 62 0.64 -0.25 4.22
C ARG A 62 0.70 -1.53 3.37
N VAL A 63 0.83 -2.69 4.00
CA VAL A 63 0.89 -3.98 3.29
C VAL A 63 -0.40 -4.25 2.51
N GLU A 64 -1.55 -3.96 3.11
CA GLU A 64 -2.86 -4.10 2.47
C GLU A 64 -2.99 -3.19 1.23
N LEU A 65 -2.58 -1.92 1.33
CA LEU A 65 -2.59 -0.98 0.21
C LEU A 65 -1.61 -1.37 -0.90
N VAL A 66 -0.40 -1.81 -0.56
CA VAL A 66 0.55 -2.32 -1.55
C VAL A 66 -0.02 -3.54 -2.29
N ALA A 67 -0.65 -4.45 -1.57
CA ALA A 67 -1.30 -5.61 -2.17
C ALA A 67 -2.49 -5.22 -3.05
N ALA A 68 -3.27 -4.19 -2.66
CA ALA A 68 -4.35 -3.65 -3.45
C ALA A 68 -3.85 -3.03 -4.77
N ILE A 69 -2.81 -2.19 -4.69
CA ILE A 69 -2.14 -1.58 -5.85
C ILE A 69 -1.59 -2.64 -6.79
N ALA A 70 -0.95 -3.69 -6.26
CA ALA A 70 -0.41 -4.79 -7.05
C ALA A 70 -1.51 -5.59 -7.78
N ARG A 71 -2.70 -5.74 -7.19
CA ARG A 71 -3.85 -6.38 -7.83
C ARG A 71 -4.51 -5.48 -8.88
N SER A 72 -4.54 -4.17 -8.67
CA SER A 72 -5.16 -3.21 -9.58
C SER A 72 -4.27 -2.75 -10.72
N THR A 73 -2.95 -2.92 -10.61
CA THR A 73 -2.01 -2.61 -11.70
C THR A 73 -1.93 -3.81 -12.64
N PRO A 74 -2.50 -3.78 -13.86
CA PRO A 74 -2.29 -4.85 -14.82
C PRO A 74 -0.79 -4.91 -15.11
N ARG A 75 -0.19 -6.10 -14.91
CA ARG A 75 1.19 -6.38 -15.29
C ARG A 75 1.29 -6.09 -16.79
N SER A 76 1.84 -4.92 -17.13
CA SER A 76 2.20 -4.59 -18.51
C SER A 76 3.15 -5.70 -18.96
N SER A 77 2.63 -6.57 -19.80
CA SER A 77 3.40 -7.57 -20.53
C SER A 77 4.24 -6.79 -21.52
N SER A 78 5.37 -6.25 -21.07
CA SER A 78 6.41 -5.71 -21.93
C SER A 78 6.87 -6.83 -22.87
N ARG A 79 6.57 -6.64 -24.16
CA ARG A 79 7.14 -7.36 -25.29
C ARG A 79 8.58 -6.95 -25.50
#